data_AF-X1P9Z8-F1
#
_entry.id   AF-X1P9Z8-F1
#
_cell.length_a   1.000
_cell.length_b   1.000
_cell.length_c   1.000
_cell.angle_alpha   90.00
_cell.angle_beta   90.00
_cell.angle_gamma   90.00
#
_symmetry.space_group_name_H-M   'P 1'
#
loop_
_entity.id
_entity.type
_entity.pdbx_description
1 polymer ?
#
loop_
_entity_poly.entity_id
_entity_poly.type
_entity_poly.pdbx_seq_one_letter_code
_entity_poly.pdbx_strand_id
1 'polypeptide(L)'
;GLNSPLQQIESVHIAEMPKVDDSIDFRSAEPRWQKLMGLRDEVLRVLEGLRQEKKIASNQQACVTICCDDEDAGVLNEFGLEQFAALCIVSEVKLQKASGETTVAAQKSSYNKCQRCWNYWPSVGADSEHPDLCKRCVKVITSA
;
A
#
# COMPACT_ATOMS: atom_id res chain seq x y z
N GLY A 1 9.46 21.91 16.12
CA GLY A 1 9.06 21.29 17.41
C GLY A 1 7.56 21.15 17.42
N LEU A 2 7.08 20.00 16.93
CA LEU A 2 5.76 19.76 16.32
C LEU A 2 4.56 19.79 17.29
N ASN A 3 4.42 20.86 18.06
CA ASN A 3 3.27 21.10 18.94
C ASN A 3 2.79 22.55 18.81
N SER A 4 2.36 22.98 17.61
CA SER A 4 1.29 23.97 17.61
C SER A 4 -0.01 23.16 17.64
N PRO A 5 -0.71 23.05 18.78
CA PRO A 5 -2.03 22.45 18.78
C PRO A 5 -2.85 23.16 17.70
N LEU A 6 -3.64 22.39 16.92
CA LEU A 6 -4.68 22.97 16.07
C LEU A 6 -5.37 24.02 16.92
N GLN A 7 -5.17 25.29 16.58
CA GLN A 7 -5.71 26.40 17.36
C GLN A 7 -7.20 26.12 17.49
N GLN A 8 -7.70 25.97 18.72
CA GLN A 8 -9.13 25.86 18.95
C GLN A 8 -9.71 27.26 18.76
N ILE A 9 -10.00 27.56 17.50
CA ILE A 9 -10.56 28.82 17.03
C ILE A 9 -11.98 28.57 16.52
N GLU A 10 -12.84 29.57 16.68
CA GLU A 10 -14.26 29.49 16.33
C GLU A 10 -14.50 29.25 14.83
N SER A 11 -13.58 29.72 13.98
CA SER A 11 -13.68 29.56 12.53
C SER A 11 -12.31 29.46 11.89
N VAL A 12 -12.21 28.66 10.83
CA VAL A 12 -11.01 28.64 9.97
C VAL A 12 -10.74 29.99 9.28
N HIS A 13 -11.77 30.84 9.14
CA HIS A 13 -11.63 32.16 8.51
C HIS A 13 -10.83 33.17 9.35
N ILE A 14 -10.67 32.91 10.64
CA ILE A 14 -9.86 33.70 11.56
C ILE A 14 -8.53 33.02 11.91
N ALA A 15 -8.22 31.88 11.28
CA ALA A 15 -6.98 31.15 11.48
C ALA A 15 -5.79 31.88 10.86
N GLU A 16 -4.63 31.78 11.50
CA GLU A 16 -3.36 32.09 10.83
C GLU A 16 -2.95 30.94 9.91
N MET A 17 -2.21 31.28 8.84
CA MET A 17 -1.59 30.27 8.00
C MET A 17 -0.53 29.49 8.79
N PRO A 18 -0.41 28.17 8.58
CA PRO A 18 0.61 27.37 9.24
C PRO A 18 2.00 27.86 8.81
N LYS A 19 2.89 28.00 9.79
CA LYS A 19 4.29 28.34 9.55
C LYS A 19 5.04 27.08 9.15
N VAL A 20 5.97 27.21 8.22
CA VAL A 20 6.88 26.13 7.84
C VAL A 20 7.71 25.74 9.06
N ASP A 21 7.74 24.45 9.38
CA ASP A 21 8.66 23.92 10.41
C ASP A 21 9.97 23.53 9.72
N ASP A 22 10.97 24.42 9.81
CA ASP A 22 12.30 24.23 9.21
C ASP A 22 13.05 23.00 9.76
N SER A 23 12.57 22.39 10.85
CA SER A 23 13.13 21.13 11.36
C SER A 23 12.72 19.88 10.55
N ILE A 24 11.74 20.02 9.65
CA ILE A 24 11.31 18.93 8.76
C ILE A 24 12.17 18.91 7.50
N ASP A 25 13.16 18.04 7.45
CA ASP A 25 13.95 17.79 6.24
C ASP A 25 13.25 16.79 5.30
N PHE A 26 12.27 17.28 4.55
CA PHE A 26 11.57 16.46 3.55
C PHE A 26 12.46 16.09 2.35
N ARG A 27 13.51 16.87 2.06
CA ARG A 27 14.39 16.65 0.91
C ARG A 27 15.23 15.39 1.07
N SER A 28 15.63 15.06 2.31
CA SER A 28 16.31 13.80 2.60
C SER A 28 15.51 12.55 2.19
N ALA A 29 14.17 12.62 2.28
CA ALA A 29 13.28 11.51 1.95
C ALA A 29 12.84 11.48 0.47
N GLU A 30 13.04 12.58 -0.26
CA GLU A 30 12.54 12.76 -1.62
C GLU A 30 13.05 11.69 -2.61
N PRO A 31 14.35 11.34 -2.67
CA PRO A 31 14.83 10.32 -3.60
C PRO A 31 14.18 8.95 -3.39
N ARG A 32 14.00 8.55 -2.13
CA ARG A 32 13.32 7.29 -1.77
C ARG A 32 11.86 7.32 -2.23
N TRP A 33 11.15 8.42 -2.00
CA TRP A 33 9.77 8.56 -2.44
C TRP A 33 9.62 8.61 -3.95
N GLN A 34 10.53 9.27 -4.67
CA GLN A 34 10.55 9.26 -6.13
C GLN A 34 10.70 7.82 -6.66
N LYS A 35 11.58 7.02 -6.06
CA LYS A 35 11.73 5.60 -6.41
C LYS A 35 10.46 4.78 -6.15
N LEU A 36 9.87 4.92 -4.96
CA LEU A 36 8.62 4.23 -4.60
C LEU A 36 7.44 4.63 -5.50
N MET A 37 7.34 5.91 -5.86
CA MET A 37 6.31 6.40 -6.78
C MET A 37 6.52 5.87 -8.20
N GLY A 38 7.76 5.82 -8.70
CA GLY A 38 8.06 5.22 -10.00
C GLY A 38 7.68 3.74 -10.08
N LEU A 39 8.02 2.95 -9.05
CA LEU A 39 7.61 1.54 -8.96
C LEU A 39 6.08 1.40 -8.85
N ARG A 40 5.41 2.30 -8.11
CA ARG A 40 3.95 2.33 -8.02
C ARG A 40 3.31 2.60 -9.38
N ASP A 41 3.85 3.52 -10.16
CA ASP A 41 3.32 3.85 -11.48
C ASP A 41 3.43 2.66 -12.45
N GLU A 42 4.53 1.91 -12.37
CA GLU A 42 4.73 0.64 -13.08
C GLU A 42 3.65 -0.38 -12.70
N VAL A 43 3.41 -0.58 -11.40
CA VAL A 43 2.33 -1.45 -10.89
C VAL A 43 0.98 -1.01 -11.43
N LEU A 44 0.63 0.27 -11.34
CA LEU A 44 -0.67 0.78 -11.79
C LEU A 44 -0.88 0.58 -13.29
N ARG A 45 0.17 0.71 -14.11
CA ARG A 45 0.11 0.46 -15.55
C ARG A 45 -0.20 -1.00 -15.86
N VAL A 46 0.46 -1.94 -15.18
CA VAL A 46 0.19 -3.38 -15.34
C VAL A 46 -1.22 -3.74 -14.89
N LEU A 47 -1.70 -3.15 -13.79
CA LEU A 47 -3.07 -3.37 -13.31
C LEU A 47 -4.12 -2.83 -14.29
N GLU A 48 -3.85 -1.73 -14.98
CA GLU A 48 -4.75 -1.19 -15.99
C GLU A 48 -4.95 -2.18 -17.16
N GLY A 49 -3.89 -2.86 -17.60
CA GLY A 49 -4.00 -3.94 -18.58
C GLY A 49 -4.96 -5.05 -18.12
N LEU A 50 -4.85 -5.49 -16.86
CA LEU A 50 -5.77 -6.50 -16.30
C LEU A 50 -7.23 -6.03 -16.23
N ARG A 51 -7.48 -4.73 -16.02
CA ARG A 51 -8.84 -4.17 -16.03
C ARG A 51 -9.43 -4.12 -17.44
N GLN A 52 -8.64 -3.73 -18.43
CA GLN A 52 -9.05 -3.73 -19.83
C GLN A 52 -9.41 -5.15 -20.31
N GLU A 53 -8.65 -6.14 -19.86
CA GLU A 53 -8.94 -7.57 -20.07
C GLU A 53 -10.07 -8.11 -19.18
N LYS A 54 -10.68 -7.28 -18.33
CA LYS A 54 -11.75 -7.64 -17.37
C LYS A 54 -11.38 -8.76 -16.40
N LYS A 55 -10.08 -8.98 -16.15
CA LYS A 55 -9.59 -9.99 -15.20
C LYS A 55 -9.84 -9.56 -13.74
N ILE A 56 -9.67 -8.27 -13.46
CA ILE A 56 -9.91 -7.66 -12.14
C ILE A 56 -10.89 -6.48 -12.25
N ALA A 57 -11.69 -6.27 -11.21
CA ALA A 57 -12.56 -5.09 -11.08
C ALA A 57 -12.02 -4.03 -10.11
N SER A 58 -11.06 -4.38 -9.25
CA SER A 58 -10.37 -3.46 -8.34
C SER A 58 -8.93 -3.92 -8.10
N ASN A 59 -8.04 -3.00 -7.68
CA ASN A 59 -6.63 -3.31 -7.39
C ASN A 59 -6.48 -4.37 -6.30
N GLN A 60 -7.37 -4.36 -5.31
CA GLN A 60 -7.35 -5.31 -4.21
C GLN A 60 -7.51 -6.75 -4.70
N GLN A 61 -8.08 -6.98 -5.89
CA GLN A 61 -8.15 -8.32 -6.46
C GLN A 61 -6.81 -8.80 -7.03
N ALA A 62 -5.75 -7.99 -7.02
CA ALA A 62 -4.47 -8.33 -7.63
C ALA A 62 -3.41 -8.79 -6.62
N CYS A 63 -2.58 -9.72 -7.08
CA CYS A 63 -1.27 -10.07 -6.54
C CYS A 63 -0.21 -9.59 -7.53
N VAL A 64 0.76 -8.82 -7.05
CA VAL A 64 1.83 -8.22 -7.86
C VAL A 64 3.14 -8.94 -7.57
N THR A 65 3.90 -9.23 -8.61
CA THR A 65 5.29 -9.71 -8.51
C THR A 65 6.19 -8.67 -9.16
N ILE A 66 7.17 -8.18 -8.40
CA ILE A 66 8.20 -7.25 -8.85
C ILE A 66 9.51 -8.04 -8.96
N CYS A 67 10.00 -8.16 -10.19
CA CYS A 67 11.28 -8.77 -10.50
C CYS A 67 12.30 -7.66 -10.63
N CYS A 68 13.23 -7.53 -9.67
CA CYS A 68 14.14 -6.40 -9.59
C CYS A 68 15.53 -6.81 -9.08
N ASP A 69 16.47 -5.88 -9.16
CA ASP A 69 17.80 -6.03 -8.58
C ASP A 69 17.79 -5.85 -7.05
N ASP A 70 18.97 -5.98 -6.44
CA ASP A 70 19.13 -5.87 -4.98
C ASP A 70 18.92 -4.44 -4.46
N GLU A 71 19.09 -3.41 -5.30
CA GLU A 71 18.87 -2.00 -4.93
C GLU A 71 17.37 -1.74 -4.75
N ASP A 72 16.56 -2.06 -5.76
CA ASP A 72 15.10 -1.89 -5.73
C ASP A 72 14.45 -2.77 -4.66
N ALA A 73 14.94 -4.02 -4.53
CA ALA A 73 14.50 -4.91 -3.47
C ALA A 73 14.84 -4.33 -2.10
N GLY A 74 16.01 -3.70 -1.94
CA GLY A 74 16.42 -3.00 -0.72
C GLY A 74 15.43 -1.89 -0.35
N VAL A 75 15.10 -1.00 -1.30
CA VAL A 75 14.15 0.10 -1.09
C VAL A 75 12.75 -0.42 -0.69
N LEU A 76 12.25 -1.45 -1.37
CA LEU A 76 10.94 -2.03 -1.09
C LEU A 76 10.89 -2.77 0.25
N ASN A 77 11.96 -3.46 0.63
CA ASN A 77 12.06 -4.13 1.93
C ASN A 77 12.19 -3.13 3.07
N GLU A 78 12.95 -2.04 2.90
CA GLU A 78 13.07 -0.98 3.91
C GLU A 78 11.72 -0.28 4.13
N PHE A 79 10.97 0.01 3.05
CA PHE A 79 9.63 0.58 3.16
C PHE A 79 8.61 -0.41 3.73
N GLY A 80 8.80 -1.69 3.44
CA GLY A 80 7.94 -2.80 3.82
C GLY A 80 6.93 -3.18 2.73
N LEU A 81 6.88 -4.47 2.39
CA LEU A 81 6.07 -4.97 1.28
C LEU A 81 4.56 -4.82 1.53
N GLU A 82 4.10 -4.97 2.77
CA GLU A 82 2.69 -4.75 3.13
C GLU A 82 2.31 -3.28 3.00
N GLN A 83 3.21 -2.37 3.39
CA GLN A 83 3.03 -0.93 3.23
C GLN A 83 3.02 -0.54 1.75
N PHE A 84 3.90 -1.13 0.95
CA PHE A 84 3.92 -0.92 -0.50
C PHE A 84 2.67 -1.47 -1.17
N ALA A 85 2.21 -2.66 -0.79
CA ALA A 85 0.94 -3.22 -1.26
C ALA A 85 -0.24 -2.29 -0.94
N ALA A 86 -0.27 -1.72 0.27
CA ALA A 86 -1.27 -0.74 0.67
C ALA A 86 -1.18 0.56 -0.16
N LEU A 87 0.03 1.04 -0.45
CA LEU A 87 0.30 2.21 -1.28
C LEU A 87 -0.18 2.02 -2.73
N CYS A 88 -0.11 0.80 -3.25
CA CYS A 88 -0.65 0.39 -4.56
C CYS A 88 -2.14 -0.02 -4.51
N ILE A 89 -2.73 -0.14 -3.31
CA ILE A 89 -4.09 -0.62 -3.06
C ILE A 89 -4.30 -2.06 -3.59
N VAL A 90 -3.26 -2.88 -3.57
CA VAL A 90 -3.31 -4.31 -3.93
C VAL A 90 -3.30 -5.19 -2.68
N SER A 91 -3.66 -6.45 -2.81
CA SER A 91 -3.68 -7.36 -1.66
C SER A 91 -2.33 -7.97 -1.34
N GLU A 92 -1.45 -8.09 -2.33
CA GLU A 92 -0.15 -8.74 -2.14
C GLU A 92 0.88 -8.19 -3.12
N VAL A 93 2.11 -8.01 -2.63
CA VAL A 93 3.31 -7.73 -3.42
C VAL A 93 4.37 -8.76 -3.06
N LYS A 94 4.97 -9.37 -4.07
CA LYS A 94 6.08 -10.32 -3.96
C LYS A 94 7.29 -9.78 -4.68
N LEU A 95 8.47 -10.06 -4.13
CA LEU A 95 9.74 -9.77 -4.80
C LEU A 95 10.31 -11.04 -5.40
N GLN A 96 10.94 -10.90 -6.57
CA GLN A 96 11.78 -11.91 -7.19
C GLN A 96 13.09 -11.25 -7.61
N LYS A 97 14.20 -11.96 -7.40
CA LYS A 97 15.51 -11.48 -7.83
C LYS A 97 15.61 -11.57 -9.35
N ALA A 98 16.03 -10.49 -9.99
CA ALA A 98 16.36 -10.45 -11.41
C ALA A 98 17.71 -9.77 -11.61
N SER A 99 18.42 -10.19 -12.65
CA SER A 99 19.64 -9.54 -13.13
C SER A 99 19.29 -8.78 -14.40
N GLY A 100 18.93 -7.50 -14.27
CA GLY A 100 18.51 -6.65 -15.38
C GLY A 100 17.51 -5.58 -14.96
N GLU A 101 16.75 -5.06 -15.92
CA GLU A 101 15.72 -4.05 -15.70
C GLU A 101 14.60 -4.58 -14.80
N THR A 102 14.11 -3.72 -13.90
CA THR A 102 12.97 -4.02 -13.04
C THR A 102 11.71 -4.23 -13.88
N THR A 103 11.06 -5.37 -13.69
CA THR A 103 9.81 -5.71 -14.38
C THR A 103 8.70 -6.02 -13.37
N VAL A 104 7.47 -5.69 -13.75
CA VAL A 104 6.30 -5.91 -12.92
C VAL A 104 5.30 -6.79 -13.65
N ALA A 105 4.82 -7.81 -12.94
CA ALA A 105 3.72 -8.65 -13.37
C ALA A 105 2.62 -8.62 -12.32
N ALA A 106 1.36 -8.75 -12.75
CA ALA A 106 0.24 -8.87 -11.85
C ALA A 106 -0.73 -9.93 -12.35
N GLN A 107 -1.43 -10.56 -11.41
CA GLN A 107 -2.48 -11.52 -11.68
C GLN A 107 -3.61 -11.35 -10.67
N LYS A 108 -4.79 -11.90 -10.97
CA LYS A 108 -5.86 -11.98 -9.99
C LYS A 108 -5.43 -12.88 -8.82
N SER A 109 -5.68 -12.41 -7.60
CA SER A 109 -5.43 -13.17 -6.38
C SER A 109 -6.28 -14.43 -6.37
N SER A 110 -5.67 -15.54 -5.94
CA SER A 110 -6.34 -16.83 -5.73
C SER A 110 -6.99 -16.94 -4.35
N TYR A 111 -6.77 -15.96 -3.47
CA TYR A 111 -7.31 -15.98 -2.11
C TYR A 111 -8.77 -15.52 -2.07
N ASN A 112 -9.42 -15.72 -0.92
CA ASN A 112 -10.77 -15.24 -0.68
C ASN A 112 -10.76 -13.76 -0.27
N LYS A 113 -11.82 -13.05 -0.66
CA LYS A 113 -12.05 -11.64 -0.31
C LYS A 113 -12.50 -11.53 1.15
N CYS A 114 -11.82 -10.71 1.95
CA CYS A 114 -12.31 -10.30 3.26
C CYS A 114 -13.44 -9.28 3.12
N GLN A 115 -14.60 -9.53 3.73
CA GLN A 115 -15.77 -8.63 3.57
C GLN A 115 -15.66 -7.30 4.33
N ARG A 116 -14.72 -7.19 5.28
CA ARG A 116 -14.51 -5.95 6.04
C ARG A 116 -13.48 -5.00 5.42
N CYS A 117 -12.32 -5.51 5.01
CA CYS A 117 -11.26 -4.66 4.42
C CYS A 117 -11.14 -4.78 2.90
N TRP A 118 -11.89 -5.69 2.27
CA TRP A 118 -11.92 -5.96 0.84
C TRP A 118 -10.62 -6.46 0.20
N ASN A 119 -9.56 -6.61 0.98
CA ASN A 119 -8.33 -7.31 0.57
C ASN A 119 -8.53 -8.83 0.56
N TYR A 120 -7.69 -9.49 -0.22
CA TYR A 120 -7.70 -10.92 -0.51
C TYR A 120 -6.58 -11.57 0.28
N TRP A 121 -6.91 -12.49 1.18
CA TRP A 121 -5.93 -13.09 2.10
C TRP A 121 -6.13 -14.59 2.26
N PRO A 122 -5.05 -15.37 2.44
CA PRO A 122 -5.15 -16.80 2.74
C PRO A 122 -5.83 -17.08 4.09
N SER A 123 -5.90 -16.08 4.97
CA SER A 123 -6.53 -16.23 6.29
C SER A 123 -8.05 -16.05 6.30
N VAL A 124 -8.68 -15.66 5.19
CA VAL A 124 -10.14 -15.59 5.10
C VAL A 124 -10.70 -17.01 5.13
N GLY A 125 -11.58 -17.28 6.10
CA GLY A 125 -12.13 -18.62 6.38
C GLY A 125 -11.41 -19.39 7.49
N ALA A 126 -10.34 -18.82 8.07
CA ALA A 126 -9.57 -19.48 9.14
C ALA A 126 -10.25 -19.41 10.51
N ASP A 127 -11.17 -18.45 10.71
CA ASP A 127 -11.94 -18.29 11.94
C ASP A 127 -13.37 -18.79 11.72
N SER A 128 -13.83 -19.71 12.58
CA SER A 128 -15.16 -20.33 12.44
C SER A 128 -16.32 -19.41 12.80
N GLU A 129 -16.10 -18.42 13.69
CA GLU A 129 -17.12 -17.45 14.06
C GLU A 129 -17.20 -16.30 13.04
N HIS A 130 -16.10 -16.06 12.31
CA HIS A 130 -15.98 -15.00 11.32
C HIS A 130 -15.39 -15.50 9.98
N PRO A 131 -16.08 -16.42 9.27
CA PRO A 131 -15.53 -17.10 8.08
C PRO A 131 -15.23 -16.15 6.90
N ASP A 132 -15.93 -15.01 6.82
CA ASP A 132 -15.75 -14.03 5.74
C ASP A 132 -14.66 -12.98 6.03
N LEU A 133 -13.95 -13.08 7.16
CA LEU A 133 -12.97 -12.10 7.60
C LEU A 133 -11.55 -12.67 7.61
N CYS A 134 -10.58 -11.81 7.28
CA CYS A 134 -9.17 -12.14 7.46
C CYS A 134 -8.76 -11.99 8.94
N LYS A 135 -7.66 -12.66 9.33
CA LYS A 135 -7.12 -12.64 10.71
C LYS A 135 -6.95 -11.22 11.28
N ARG A 136 -6.51 -10.25 10.47
CA ARG A 136 -6.38 -8.84 10.88
C ARG A 136 -7.73 -8.25 11.27
N CYS A 137 -8.76 -8.50 10.46
CA CYS A 137 -10.09 -7.95 10.70
C CYS A 137 -10.76 -8.58 11.90
N VAL A 138 -10.61 -9.90 12.10
CA VAL A 138 -11.04 -10.59 13.33
C VAL A 138 -10.42 -9.93 14.54
N LYS A 139 -9.09 -9.81 14.58
CA LYS A 139 -8.39 -9.19 15.71
C LYS A 139 -8.97 -7.83 16.07
N VAL A 140 -9.24 -6.97 15.08
CA VAL A 140 -9.76 -5.61 15.31
C VAL A 140 -11.18 -5.60 15.89
N ILE A 141 -12.04 -6.55 15.54
CA ILE A 141 -13.43 -6.57 16.03
C ILE A 141 -13.59 -7.33 17.36
N THR A 142 -12.63 -8.17 17.71
CA THR A 142 -12.63 -8.95 18.95
C THR A 142 -11.75 -8.35 20.04
N SER A 143 -10.81 -7.46 19.69
CA SER A 143 -10.03 -6.70 20.67
C SER A 143 -10.89 -5.58 21.25
N ALA A 144 -11.67 -5.95 22.28
CA ALA A 144 -12.27 -5.02 23.24
C ALA A 144 -11.25 -4.62 24.31
#